data_AF-W2FVX5-F1
#
_entry.id   AF-W2FVX5-F1
#
_cell.length_a   1.000
_cell.length_b   1.000
_cell.length_c   1.000
_cell.angle_alpha   90.00
_cell.angle_beta   90.00
_cell.angle_gamma   90.00
#
_symmetry.space_group_name_H-M   'P 1'
#
loop_
_entity.id
_entity.type
_entity.pdbx_description
1 polymer ?
#
loop_
_entity_poly.entity_id
_entity_poly.type
_entity_poly.pdbx_seq_one_letter_code
_entity_poly.pdbx_strand_id
1 'polypeptide(L)'
;MVRVFLALNGSLVVAAQMAVTLATRVSFVNDCNYDINLYDNSVAETIAAGGSMSRDLADGFSGMFRNGTSTEATLAQFAISGGKTWYAISTVPPGAGSCTSYAECAATSGKTGYN
;
A
#
# COMPACT_ATOMS: atom_id res chain seq x y z
N MET A 1 -44.76 -14.49 16.75
CA MET A 1 -45.33 -13.31 17.44
C MET A 1 -44.52 -13.09 18.71
N VAL A 2 -43.74 -12.02 18.77
CA VAL A 2 -43.06 -11.60 20.02
C VAL A 2 -43.55 -10.18 20.29
N ARG A 3 -44.23 -10.01 21.42
CA ARG A 3 -44.71 -8.71 21.91
C ARG A 3 -43.64 -8.15 22.84
N VAL A 4 -43.08 -7.01 22.47
CA VAL A 4 -42.17 -6.24 23.33
C VAL A 4 -42.97 -5.09 23.94
N PHE A 5 -43.08 -5.09 25.27
CA PHE A 5 -43.64 -3.96 26.03
C PHE A 5 -42.54 -2.92 26.24
N LEU A 6 -42.75 -1.69 25.74
CA LEU A 6 -41.91 -0.54 26.08
C LEU A 6 -42.44 0.12 27.36
N ALA A 7 -41.67 0.01 28.45
CA ALA A 7 -41.75 0.97 29.54
C ALA A 7 -40.80 2.13 29.23
N LEU A 8 -41.36 3.30 28.92
CA LEU A 8 -40.58 4.52 28.74
C LEU A 8 -40.11 5.03 30.10
N ASN A 9 -38.84 4.81 30.42
CA ASN A 9 -38.08 5.68 31.30
C ASN A 9 -36.81 6.09 30.54
N GLY A 10 -36.75 7.39 30.21
CA GLY A 10 -35.81 7.96 29.26
C GLY A 10 -34.36 7.69 29.63
N SER A 11 -33.68 6.90 28.79
CA SER A 11 -32.23 6.83 28.72
C SER A 11 -31.85 7.14 27.27
N LEU A 12 -31.12 8.23 27.05
CA LEU A 12 -30.53 8.54 25.75
C LEU A 12 -29.59 7.39 25.37
N VAL A 13 -30.00 6.56 24.41
CA VAL A 13 -29.10 5.61 23.76
C VAL A 13 -28.27 6.40 22.75
N VAL A 14 -27.05 6.77 23.12
CA VAL A 14 -26.06 7.29 22.18
C VAL A 14 -25.64 6.13 21.28
N ALA A 15 -26.19 6.06 20.07
CA ALA A 15 -25.68 5.18 19.03
C ALA A 15 -24.32 5.72 18.58
N ALA A 16 -23.24 5.15 19.11
CA ALA A 16 -21.89 5.39 18.60
C ALA A 16 -21.83 4.80 17.18
N GLN A 17 -21.94 5.67 16.16
CA GLN A 17 -21.68 5.28 14.79
C GLN A 17 -20.18 5.05 14.66
N MET A 18 -19.75 3.79 14.79
CA MET A 18 -18.39 3.40 14.44
C MET A 18 -18.28 3.49 12.92
N ALA A 19 -17.70 4.58 12.42
CA ALA A 19 -17.31 4.67 11.03
C ALA A 19 -16.25 3.60 10.77
N VAL A 20 -16.64 2.50 10.13
CA VAL A 20 -15.68 1.50 9.66
C VAL A 20 -14.92 2.15 8.53
N THR A 21 -13.70 2.61 8.80
CA THR A 21 -12.79 3.03 7.74
C THR A 21 -12.43 1.80 6.93
N LEU A 22 -12.95 1.68 5.72
CA LEU A 22 -12.57 0.63 4.78
C LEU A 22 -11.13 0.90 4.34
N ALA A 23 -10.16 0.25 4.99
CA ALA A 23 -8.78 0.25 4.58
C ALA A 23 -8.45 -1.04 3.83
N THR A 24 -7.68 -0.93 2.76
CA THR A 24 -7.14 -2.08 2.04
C THR A 24 -5.88 -2.57 2.76
N ARG A 25 -5.94 -3.80 3.31
CA ARG A 25 -4.76 -4.43 3.90
C ARG A 25 -3.85 -5.00 2.81
N VAL A 26 -2.59 -4.57 2.79
CA VAL A 26 -1.52 -5.10 1.94
C VAL A 26 -0.48 -5.78 2.83
N SER A 27 -0.11 -7.01 2.49
CA SER A 27 0.94 -7.76 3.20
C SER A 27 2.18 -7.91 2.32
N PHE A 28 3.33 -7.56 2.90
CA PHE A 28 4.65 -7.71 2.32
C PHE A 28 5.33 -8.90 2.98
N VAL A 29 5.79 -9.85 2.18
CA VAL A 29 6.47 -11.06 2.64
C VAL A 29 7.89 -11.03 2.09
N ASN A 30 8.87 -11.26 2.95
CA ASN A 30 10.27 -11.36 2.57
C ASN A 30 10.67 -12.83 2.45
N ASP A 31 10.61 -13.37 1.24
CA ASP A 31 11.09 -14.73 0.94
C ASP A 31 12.60 -14.78 0.59
N CYS A 32 13.32 -13.65 0.70
CA CYS A 32 14.77 -13.64 0.52
C CYS A 32 15.48 -14.29 1.71
N ASN A 33 16.72 -14.75 1.49
CA ASN A 33 17.60 -15.27 2.55
C ASN A 33 18.39 -14.17 3.28
N TYR A 34 17.94 -12.93 3.16
CA TYR A 34 18.50 -11.74 3.80
C TYR A 34 17.37 -10.77 4.17
N ASP A 35 17.66 -9.87 5.10
CA ASP A 35 16.72 -8.84 5.54
C ASP A 35 16.50 -7.79 4.44
N ILE A 36 15.25 -7.39 4.23
CA ILE A 36 14.90 -6.29 3.30
C ILE A 36 14.43 -5.07 4.07
N ASN A 37 14.59 -3.89 3.47
CA ASN A 37 14.13 -2.64 4.05
C ASN A 37 12.95 -2.11 3.24
N LEU A 38 11.72 -2.33 3.71
CA LEU A 38 10.52 -1.81 3.07
C LEU A 38 10.47 -0.28 3.27
N TYR A 39 10.62 0.46 2.18
CA TYR A 39 10.66 1.92 2.17
C TYR A 39 9.48 2.50 1.39
N ASP A 40 8.81 3.50 1.96
CA ASP A 40 7.60 4.15 1.41
C ASP A 40 7.81 5.61 0.94
N ASN A 41 9.07 6.04 0.79
CA ASN A 41 9.53 7.43 0.63
C ASN A 41 9.57 8.30 1.90
N SER A 42 9.23 7.74 3.07
CA SER A 42 9.34 8.43 4.36
C SER A 42 10.10 7.60 5.38
N VAL A 43 9.66 6.36 5.58
CA VAL A 43 10.19 5.45 6.61
C VAL A 43 10.67 4.16 5.96
N ALA A 44 11.82 3.66 6.43
CA ALA A 44 12.32 2.34 6.09
C ALA A 44 12.12 1.41 7.30
N GLU A 45 11.44 0.29 7.09
CA GLU A 45 11.25 -0.74 8.10
C GLU A 45 11.85 -2.06 7.62
N THR A 46 12.59 -2.73 8.50
CA THR A 46 13.21 -4.01 8.17
C THR A 46 12.20 -5.14 8.26
N ILE A 47 12.10 -5.93 7.19
CA ILE A 47 11.45 -7.24 7.21
C ILE A 47 12.55 -8.28 7.22
N ALA A 48 12.68 -9.00 8.33
CA ALA A 48 13.67 -10.07 8.46
C ALA A 48 13.49 -11.14 7.37
N ALA A 49 14.54 -11.88 7.04
CA ALA A 49 14.45 -13.05 6.15
C ALA A 49 13.34 -14.02 6.62
N GLY A 50 12.43 -14.41 5.71
CA GLY A 50 11.24 -15.22 6.01
C GLY A 50 10.13 -14.49 6.78
N GLY A 51 10.31 -13.20 7.06
CA GLY A 51 9.36 -12.36 7.79
C GLY A 51 8.26 -11.77 6.91
N SER A 52 7.28 -11.12 7.55
CA SER A 52 6.26 -10.35 6.86
C SER A 52 5.81 -9.14 7.67
N MET A 53 5.19 -8.19 6.98
CA MET A 53 4.56 -7.02 7.60
C MET A 53 3.34 -6.59 6.80
N SER A 54 2.40 -5.88 7.43
CA SER A 54 1.20 -5.39 6.75
C SER A 54 1.04 -3.87 6.86
N ARG A 55 0.35 -3.30 5.88
CA ARG A 55 -0.10 -1.91 5.83
C ARG A 55 -1.60 -1.87 5.59
N ASP A 56 -2.28 -1.00 6.31
CA ASP A 56 -3.68 -0.66 6.07
C ASP A 56 -3.73 0.66 5.29
N LEU A 57 -4.05 0.57 4.00
CA LEU A 57 -4.11 1.70 3.09
C LEU A 57 -5.54 2.26 3.05
N ALA A 58 -5.73 3.46 3.57
CA ALA A 58 -7.02 4.13 3.58
C ALA A 58 -7.45 4.60 2.17
N ASP A 59 -8.75 4.82 1.98
CA ASP A 59 -9.26 5.52 0.79
C ASP A 59 -8.58 6.88 0.64
N GLY A 60 -8.16 7.19 -0.59
CA GLY A 60 -7.32 8.36 -0.90
C GLY A 60 -5.81 8.08 -0.88
N PHE A 61 -5.36 6.89 -0.44
CA PHE A 61 -3.94 6.53 -0.52
C PHE A 61 -3.48 6.46 -1.99
N SER A 62 -2.33 7.07 -2.28
CA SER A 62 -1.62 6.91 -3.55
C SER A 62 -0.12 6.94 -3.27
N GLY A 63 0.56 5.84 -3.52
CA GLY A 63 1.95 5.69 -3.09
C GLY A 63 2.58 4.39 -3.55
N MET A 64 3.77 4.12 -3.03
CA MET A 64 4.60 3.02 -3.48
C MET A 64 5.47 2.49 -2.34
N PHE A 65 5.82 1.21 -2.41
CA PHE A 65 6.77 0.54 -1.52
C PHE A 65 7.90 -0.08 -2.32
N ARG A 66 9.14 -0.03 -1.79
CA ARG A 66 10.33 -0.64 -2.42
C ARG A 66 11.27 -1.23 -1.38
N ASN A 67 12.15 -2.12 -1.82
CA ASN A 67 13.28 -2.57 -1.01
C ASN A 67 14.44 -1.57 -1.11
N GLY A 68 14.76 -0.92 0.00
CA GLY A 68 15.81 0.09 0.10
C GLY A 68 15.38 1.47 -0.42
N THR A 69 16.27 2.45 -0.29
CA THR A 69 15.95 3.85 -0.61
C THR A 69 16.24 4.22 -2.07
N SER A 70 16.91 3.35 -2.83
CA SER A 70 17.29 3.60 -4.22
C SER A 70 16.08 3.96 -5.07
N THR A 71 16.20 5.04 -5.86
CA THR A 71 15.17 5.41 -6.83
C THR A 71 15.09 4.44 -8.00
N GLU A 72 16.12 3.63 -8.19
CA GLU A 72 16.16 2.57 -9.21
C GLU A 72 15.61 1.25 -8.68
N ALA A 73 15.06 1.16 -7.47
CA ALA A 73 14.48 -0.10 -7.01
C ALA A 73 13.15 -0.42 -7.73
N THR A 74 12.81 -1.70 -7.81
CA THR A 74 11.47 -2.11 -8.25
C THR A 74 10.40 -1.56 -7.30
N LEU A 75 9.32 -1.01 -7.86
CA LEU A 75 8.25 -0.36 -7.10
C LEU A 75 6.98 -1.22 -7.05
N ALA A 76 6.45 -1.45 -5.86
CA ALA A 76 5.07 -1.92 -5.66
C ALA A 76 4.17 -0.70 -5.40
N GLN A 77 3.36 -0.32 -6.38
CA GLN A 77 2.57 0.90 -6.37
C GLN A 77 1.10 0.58 -6.10
N PHE A 78 0.45 1.39 -5.27
CA PHE A 78 -0.95 1.25 -4.92
C PHE A 78 -1.68 2.59 -4.95
N ALA A 79 -2.92 2.58 -5.42
CA ALA A 79 -3.85 3.68 -5.28
C ALA A 79 -5.22 3.15 -4.81
N ILE A 80 -5.71 3.68 -3.69
CA ILE A 80 -7.00 3.31 -3.10
C ILE A 80 -7.96 4.47 -3.32
N SER A 81 -9.03 4.24 -4.07
CA SER A 81 -10.01 5.31 -4.34
C SER A 81 -11.38 4.75 -4.68
N GLY A 82 -12.42 5.29 -4.04
CA GLY A 82 -13.82 4.98 -4.33
C GLY A 82 -14.15 3.51 -4.09
N GLY A 83 -13.54 2.90 -3.06
CA GLY A 83 -13.71 1.48 -2.75
C GLY A 83 -13.03 0.52 -3.75
N LYS A 84 -12.14 1.04 -4.61
CA LYS A 84 -11.32 0.25 -5.54
C LYS A 84 -9.86 0.30 -5.11
N THR A 85 -9.15 -0.79 -5.40
CA THR A 85 -7.70 -0.88 -5.25
C THR A 85 -7.07 -1.03 -6.63
N TRP A 86 -6.23 -0.07 -6.98
CA TRP A 86 -5.36 -0.12 -8.15
C TRP A 86 -3.96 -0.48 -7.70
N TYR A 87 -3.27 -1.35 -8.43
CA TYR A 87 -1.91 -1.73 -8.12
C TYR A 87 -1.09 -1.95 -9.38
N ALA A 88 0.22 -1.75 -9.27
CA ALA A 88 1.18 -2.04 -10.33
C ALA A 88 2.55 -2.38 -9.75
N ILE A 89 3.26 -3.32 -10.39
CA ILE A 89 4.70 -3.52 -10.18
C ILE A 89 5.42 -2.80 -11.31
N SER A 90 6.37 -1.93 -10.98
CA SER A 90 7.11 -1.15 -11.96
C SER A 90 8.60 -1.37 -11.85
N THR A 91 9.20 -1.68 -12.98
CA THR A 91 10.64 -1.63 -13.24
C THR A 91 10.99 -0.54 -14.24
N VAL A 92 10.07 0.40 -14.49
CA VAL A 92 10.30 1.51 -15.41
C VAL A 92 11.44 2.37 -14.86
N PRO A 93 12.53 2.56 -15.60
CA PRO A 93 13.64 3.40 -15.19
C PRO A 93 13.20 4.80 -14.75
N PRO A 94 13.63 5.28 -13.58
CA PRO A 94 13.13 6.52 -13.02
C PRO A 94 13.63 7.72 -13.83
N GLY A 95 12.71 8.58 -14.24
CA GLY A 95 13.01 9.74 -15.08
C GLY A 95 13.07 9.45 -16.58
N ALA A 96 12.63 8.26 -17.03
CA ALA A 96 12.59 7.91 -18.46
C ALA A 96 11.60 8.74 -19.30
N GLY A 97 10.64 9.40 -18.67
CA GLY A 97 9.58 10.12 -19.39
C GLY A 97 8.69 9.17 -20.20
N SER A 98 8.35 9.55 -21.43
CA SER A 98 7.57 8.73 -22.35
C SER A 98 8.48 7.79 -23.13
N CYS A 99 8.25 6.49 -22.99
CA CYS A 99 8.95 5.44 -23.70
C CYS A 99 7.98 4.28 -23.96
N THR A 100 8.25 3.51 -25.01
CA THR A 100 7.39 2.39 -25.47
C THR A 100 7.98 1.01 -25.15
N SER A 101 9.23 0.97 -24.71
CA SER A 101 9.92 -0.25 -24.31
C SER A 101 10.88 0.02 -23.16
N TYR A 102 11.19 -1.02 -22.38
CA TYR A 102 12.18 -0.93 -21.31
C TYR A 102 13.54 -0.41 -21.82
N ALA A 103 14.02 -0.93 -22.95
CA ALA A 103 15.30 -0.54 -23.52
C ALA A 103 15.35 0.95 -23.86
N GLU A 104 14.26 1.48 -24.42
CA GLU A 104 14.10 2.92 -24.67
C GLU A 104 14.08 3.71 -23.36
N CYS A 105 13.32 3.26 -22.36
CA CYS A 105 13.27 3.94 -21.06
C CYS A 105 14.65 3.98 -20.37
N ALA A 106 15.40 2.89 -20.45
CA ALA A 106 16.73 2.77 -19.86
C ALA A 106 17.73 3.67 -20.58
N ALA A 107 17.68 3.71 -21.92
CA ALA A 107 18.52 4.59 -22.72
C ALA A 107 18.24 6.07 -22.44
N THR A 108 16.96 6.47 -22.32
CA THR A 108 16.58 7.86 -22.08
C THR A 108 16.93 8.34 -20.67
N SER A 109 16.75 7.48 -19.66
CA SER A 109 17.02 7.83 -18.25
C SER A 109 18.47 7.61 -17.81
N GLY A 110 19.22 6.76 -18.52
CA GLY A 110 20.54 6.28 -18.10
C GLY A 110 20.50 5.36 -16.87
N LYS A 111 19.34 4.75 -16.59
CA LYS A 111 19.06 3.98 -15.36
C LYS A 111 18.41 2.65 -15.66
N THR A 112 18.46 1.72 -14.71
CA THR A 112 17.92 0.37 -14.91
C THR A 112 16.52 0.19 -14.37
N GLY A 113 16.10 0.96 -13.35
CA GLY A 113 14.77 0.81 -12.75
C GLY A 113 14.56 -0.51 -11.98
N TYR A 114 15.64 -1.25 -11.72
CA TYR A 114 15.70 -2.28 -10.69
C TYR A 114 17.10 -2.30 -10.07
N ASN A 115 17.17 -2.73 -8.81
CA ASN A 115 18.39 -2.97 -8.04
C ASN A 115 18.78 -4.44 -8.03
#